data_AF-A0A371HX60-F1
#
_entry.id   AF-A0A371HX60-F1
#
_cell.length_a   1.000
_cell.length_b   1.000
_cell.length_c   1.000
_cell.angle_alpha   90.00
_cell.angle_beta   90.00
_cell.angle_gamma   90.00
#
_symmetry.space_group_name_H-M   'P 1'
#
loop_
_entity.id
_entity.type
_entity.pdbx_description
1 polymer ?
#
loop_
_entity_poly.entity_id
_entity_poly.type
_entity_poly.pdbx_seq_one_letter_code
_entity_poly.pdbx_strand_id
1 'polypeptide(L)'
;MTIHVRQQTKMAHCQQVGEAEIDGKPWYDDIREYLKRGVYPPEATKNDKRTLRRLTTGFFLSGVILYKRNVDLTLLRCIDDCEA
;
A
#
# COMPACT_ATOMS: atom_id res chain seq x y z
N MET A 1 20.02 -4.26 11.57
CA MET A 1 18.92 -3.26 11.54
C MET A 1 17.61 -4.02 11.73
N THR A 2 17.09 -4.08 12.96
CA THR A 2 15.97 -4.96 13.32
C THR A 2 14.65 -4.22 13.11
N ILE A 3 13.89 -4.61 12.09
CA ILE A 3 12.56 -4.04 11.82
C ILE A 3 11.58 -4.71 12.79
N HIS A 4 11.07 -3.94 13.75
CA HIS A 4 10.08 -4.43 14.71
C HIS A 4 8.68 -4.32 14.10
N VAL A 5 8.11 -5.46 13.68
CA VAL A 5 6.71 -5.53 13.28
C VAL A 5 5.86 -5.66 14.55
N ARG A 6 5.25 -4.54 14.99
CA ARG A 6 4.28 -4.56 16.09
C ARG A 6 2.88 -4.87 15.52
N GLN A 7 2.38 -6.07 15.80
CA GLN A 7 0.99 -6.44 15.52
C GLN A 7 0.13 -5.93 16.69
N GLN A 8 -0.57 -4.80 16.51
CA GLN A 8 -1.50 -4.30 17.53
C GLN A 8 -2.82 -5.06 17.45
N THR A 9 -3.09 -5.90 18.45
CA THR A 9 -4.33 -6.69 18.61
C THR A 9 -5.48 -5.87 19.18
N LYS A 10 -5.71 -4.70 18.62
CA LYS A 10 -6.94 -3.94 18.79
C LYS A 10 -7.35 -3.55 17.38
N MET A 11 -8.53 -4.01 16.95
CA MET A 11 -9.24 -3.45 15.81
C MET A 11 -9.57 -1.98 16.10
N ALA A 12 -8.55 -1.13 16.22
CA ALA A 12 -8.70 0.29 16.06
C ALA A 12 -8.81 0.45 14.55
N HIS A 13 -10.03 0.25 14.06
CA HIS A 13 -10.55 0.74 12.78
C HIS A 13 -9.40 1.05 11.83
N CYS A 14 -8.93 0.04 11.08
CA CYS A 14 -7.92 0.19 10.04
C CYS A 14 -8.20 1.51 9.36
N GLN A 15 -7.38 2.53 9.65
CA GLN A 15 -7.56 3.82 9.04
C GLN A 15 -7.54 3.52 7.56
N GLN A 16 -8.70 3.75 6.96
CA GLN A 16 -9.17 3.10 5.76
C GLN A 16 -8.07 3.10 4.70
N VAL A 17 -8.16 2.12 3.82
CA VAL A 17 -7.61 2.22 2.47
C VAL A 17 -7.90 3.58 1.80
N GLY A 18 -8.70 4.50 2.37
CA GLY A 18 -8.75 5.93 2.06
C GLY A 18 -7.42 6.67 1.84
N GLU A 19 -6.27 6.19 2.34
CA GLU A 19 -4.96 6.77 1.98
C GLU A 19 -4.31 6.12 0.73
N ALA A 20 -4.67 4.87 0.40
CA ALA A 20 -4.36 4.26 -0.89
C ALA A 20 -5.39 4.67 -1.97
N GLU A 21 -6.54 5.22 -1.58
CA GLU A 21 -7.51 5.86 -2.46
C GLU A 21 -7.14 7.33 -2.67
N ILE A 22 -6.09 7.59 -3.45
CA ILE A 22 -5.90 8.92 -4.01
C ILE A 22 -6.98 9.12 -5.08
N ASP A 23 -7.86 10.10 -4.85
CA ASP A 23 -8.95 10.49 -5.77
C ASP A 23 -10.10 9.45 -5.87
N GLY A 24 -10.30 8.63 -4.82
CA GLY A 24 -11.34 7.59 -4.81
C GLY A 24 -11.06 6.40 -5.73
N LYS A 25 -9.81 6.26 -6.19
CA LYS A 25 -9.38 5.17 -7.07
C LYS A 25 -8.63 4.10 -6.26
N PRO A 26 -9.00 2.82 -6.33
CA PRO A 26 -8.36 1.77 -5.55
C PRO A 26 -6.98 1.43 -6.14
N TRP A 27 -5.91 2.03 -5.61
CA TRP A 27 -4.53 1.78 -6.07
C TRP A 27 -3.91 0.51 -5.46
N TYR A 28 -4.66 -0.27 -4.66
CA TYR A 28 -4.11 -1.42 -3.93
C TYR A 28 -3.48 -2.46 -4.88
N ASP A 29 -4.24 -2.94 -5.86
CA ASP A 29 -3.74 -3.91 -6.84
C ASP A 29 -2.64 -3.32 -7.73
N ASP A 30 -2.78 -2.06 -8.14
CA ASP A 30 -1.77 -1.37 -8.95
C ASP A 30 -0.42 -1.26 -8.23
N ILE A 31 -0.43 -0.90 -6.93
CA ILE A 31 0.78 -0.82 -6.10
C ILE A 31 1.37 -2.20 -5.88
N ARG A 32 0.53 -3.21 -5.65
CA ARG A 32 0.94 -4.60 -5.43
C ARG A 32 1.58 -5.19 -6.69
N GLU A 33 0.96 -5.06 -7.85
CA GLU A 33 1.50 -5.48 -9.15
C GLU A 33 2.80 -4.73 -9.48
N TYR A 34 2.83 -3.42 -9.23
CA TYR A 34 4.03 -2.62 -9.47
C TYR A 34 5.20 -3.01 -8.56
N LEU A 35 4.96 -3.27 -7.27
CA LEU A 35 5.99 -3.77 -6.35
C LEU A 35 6.46 -5.19 -6.71
N LYS A 36 5.54 -6.04 -7.19
CA LYS A 36 5.83 -7.44 -7.52
C LYS A 36 6.58 -7.60 -8.84
N ARG A 37 6.19 -6.84 -9.87
CA ARG A 37 6.65 -7.02 -11.25
C ARG A 37 7.37 -5.80 -11.82
N GLY A 38 7.29 -4.63 -11.18
CA GLY A 38 7.82 -3.37 -11.70
C GLY A 38 7.01 -2.81 -12.87
N VAL A 39 5.80 -3.32 -13.11
CA VAL A 39 4.98 -2.99 -14.28
C VAL A 39 3.90 -1.98 -13.89
N TYR A 40 3.68 -1.01 -14.77
CA TYR A 40 2.58 -0.06 -14.62
C TYR A 40 1.30 -0.61 -15.27
N PRO A 41 0.12 -0.23 -14.76
CA PRO A 41 -1.14 -0.56 -15.43
C PRO A 41 -1.12 -0.07 -16.88
N PRO A 42 -1.64 -0.84 -17.84
CA PRO A 42 -1.63 -0.48 -19.25
C PRO A 42 -2.38 0.83 -19.51
N GLU A 43 -3.44 1.09 -18.74
CA GLU A 43 -4.27 2.30 -18.83
C GLU A 43 -3.73 3.47 -18.00
N ALA A 44 -2.61 3.30 -17.29
CA ALA A 44 -2.05 4.36 -16.46
C ALA A 44 -1.50 5.50 -17.33
N THR A 45 -2.02 6.70 -17.14
CA THR A 45 -1.50 7.94 -17.73
C THR A 45 -0.10 8.26 -17.20
N LYS A 46 0.61 9.21 -17.82
CA LYS A 46 1.90 9.69 -17.29
C LYS A 46 1.79 10.23 -15.86
N ASN A 47 0.64 10.84 -15.50
CA ASN A 47 0.38 11.31 -14.16
C ASN A 47 0.17 10.14 -13.19
N ASP A 48 -0.61 9.14 -13.59
CA ASP A 48 -0.84 7.93 -12.80
C ASP A 48 0.46 7.21 -12.47
N LYS A 49 1.35 7.03 -13.46
CA LYS A 49 2.67 6.42 -13.24
C LYS A 49 3.51 7.22 -12.24
N ARG A 50 3.44 8.55 -12.28
CA ARG A 50 4.12 9.44 -11.31
C ARG A 50 3.51 9.27 -9.92
N THR A 51 2.19 9.26 -9.80
CA THR A 51 1.48 9.06 -8.53
C THR A 51 1.80 7.70 -7.94
N LEU A 52 1.75 6.64 -8.74
CA LEU A 52 2.08 5.27 -8.34
C LEU A 52 3.50 5.19 -7.76
N ARG A 53 4.51 5.74 -8.44
CA ARG A 53 5.90 5.77 -7.92
C ARG A 53 6.01 6.47 -6.57
N ARG A 54 5.28 7.58 -6.38
CA ARG A 54 5.28 8.32 -5.11
C ARG A 54 4.62 7.51 -4.01
N LEU A 55 3.47 6.91 -4.30
CA LEU A 55 2.75 6.02 -3.39
C LEU A 55 3.66 4.87 -2.96
N THR A 56 4.19 4.10 -3.92
CA THR A 56 5.03 2.92 -3.66
C THR A 56 6.22 3.21 -2.74
N THR A 57 6.73 4.44 -2.68
CA THR A 57 7.81 4.81 -1.74
C THR A 57 7.40 4.64 -0.26
N GLY A 58 6.11 4.81 0.04
CA GLY A 58 5.53 4.60 1.37
C GLY A 58 5.02 3.17 1.61
N PHE A 59 5.12 2.28 0.63
CA PHE A 59 4.66 0.88 0.76
C PHE A 59 5.81 -0.11 0.57
N PHE A 60 5.61 -1.30 1.10
CA PHE A 60 6.54 -2.41 1.00
C PHE A 60 5.75 -3.71 0.84
N LEU A 61 6.16 -4.57 -0.09
CA LEU A 61 5.54 -5.88 -0.32
C LEU A 61 6.37 -6.97 0.37
N SER A 62 5.80 -7.64 1.37
CA SER A 62 6.40 -8.83 1.99
C SER A 62 5.64 -10.07 1.52
N GLY A 63 6.16 -10.73 0.49
CA GLY A 63 5.51 -11.88 -0.13
C GLY A 63 4.20 -11.48 -0.82
N VAL A 64 3.07 -11.82 -0.20
CA VAL A 64 1.73 -11.48 -0.70
C VAL A 64 1.08 -10.30 0.03
N ILE A 65 1.64 -9.89 1.16
CA ILE A 65 1.05 -8.88 2.04
C ILE A 65 1.69 -7.52 1.75
N LEU A 66 0.85 -6.52 1.47
CA LEU A 66 1.26 -5.14 1.32
C LEU A 66 1.32 -4.47 2.71
N TYR A 67 2.42 -3.76 2.97
CA TYR A 67 2.63 -3.00 4.19
C TYR A 67 2.77 -1.52 3.86
N LYS A 68 2.17 -0.67 4.69
CA LYS A 68 2.39 0.76 4.66
C LYS A 68 3.40 1.16 5.73
N ARG A 69 4.37 1.99 5.33
CA ARG A 69 5.37 2.55 6.22
C ARG A 69 4.86 3.87 6.81
N ASN A 70 4.74 3.91 8.12
CA ASN A 70 4.43 5.15 8.84
C ASN A 70 5.67 5.99 9.12
N VAL A 71 5.43 7.26 9.43
CA VAL A 71 6.46 8.20 9.91
C VAL A 71 7.15 7.71 11.18
N ASP A 72 6.43 6.97 12.03
CA ASP A 72 6.92 6.34 13.26
C ASP A 72 7.70 5.04 13.02
N LEU A 73 8.07 4.74 11.76
CA LEU A 73 8.75 3.50 11.35
C LEU A 73 7.97 2.20 11.60
N THR A 74 6.72 2.30 12.04
CA THR A 74 5.81 1.16 12.14
C THR A 74 5.32 0.74 10.76
N LEU A 75 5.20 -0.57 10.55
CA LEU A 75 4.64 -1.17 9.34
C LEU A 75 3.20 -1.61 9.64
N LEU A 76 2.23 -1.05 8.94
CA LEU A 76 0.83 -1.46 9.02
C LEU A 76 0.51 -2.39 7.86
N ARG A 77 -0.21 -3.48 8.14
CA ARG A 77 -0.69 -4.40 7.11
C ARG A 77 -1.87 -3.77 6.38
N CYS A 78 -1.79 -3.70 5.05
CA CYS A 78 -2.90 -3.29 4.19
C CYS A 78 -3.75 -4.53 3.88
N ILE A 79 -5.04 -4.44 4.20
CA ILE A 79 -6.05 -5.46 3.89
C ILE A 79 -6.86 -4.91 2.73
N ASP A 80 -7.16 -5.78 1.76
CA ASP A 80 -8.02 -5.42 0.62
C ASP A 80 -9.47 -5.27 1.10
N ASP A 81 -10.22 -4.33 0.51
CA ASP A 81 -11.61 -4.05 0.90
C ASP A 81 -12.54 -5.25 0.64
N CYS A 82 -12.15 -6.19 -0.25
CA CYS A 82 -12.91 -7.40 -0.52
C CYS A 82 -12.82 -8.46 0.60
N GLU A 83 -11.92 -8.28 1.58
CA GLU A 83 -11.78 -9.15 2.76
C GLU A 83 -12.41 -8.54 4.04
N ALA A 84 -13.18 -7.44 3.91
CA ALA A 84 -13.91 -6.79 5.00
C ALA A 84 -15.29 -7.40 5.28
#